data_AF-A0A0N1PCM5-F1
#
_entry.id   AF-A0A0N1PCM5-F1
#
_cell.length_a   1.000
_cell.length_b   1.000
_cell.length_c   1.000
_cell.angle_alpha   90.00
_cell.angle_beta   90.00
_cell.angle_gamma   90.00
#
_symmetry.space_group_name_H-M   'P 1'
#
loop_
_entity.id
_entity.type
_entity.pdbx_description
1 polymer ?
#
loop_
_entity_poly.entity_id
_entity_poly.type
_entity_poly.pdbx_seq_one_letter_code
_entity_poly.pdbx_strand_id
1 'polypeptide(L)'
;MQHSLIPGHNNKRHLSYDEVENNIGGLPVTDNRLQELFNSLDTEHTGAVSLDVVKGFFNNLEHFGVPFSDKEVDEMVRKHSATKDDSLLYDEFACFMLRITQW
;
A
#
# COMPACT_ATOMS: atom_id res chain seq x y z
N MET A 1 -19.48 -6.51 -18.51
CA MET A 1 -18.02 -6.75 -18.45
C MET A 1 -17.46 -5.82 -17.40
N GLN A 2 -16.94 -6.36 -16.30
CA GLN A 2 -16.29 -5.55 -15.26
C GLN A 2 -14.94 -5.08 -15.81
N HIS A 3 -14.77 -3.77 -15.96
CA HIS A 3 -13.52 -3.15 -16.33
C HIS A 3 -12.62 -3.15 -15.09
N SER A 4 -11.42 -3.74 -15.17
CA SER A 4 -10.44 -3.59 -14.10
C SER A 4 -10.01 -2.13 -14.03
N LEU A 5 -10.05 -1.54 -12.82
CA LEU A 5 -9.74 -0.12 -12.58
C LEU A 5 -8.23 0.13 -12.40
N ILE A 6 -7.41 -0.88 -12.69
CA ILE A 6 -5.96 -0.88 -12.51
C ILE A 6 -5.31 -0.36 -13.79
N PRO A 7 -4.68 0.83 -13.80
CA PRO A 7 -3.91 1.31 -14.94
C PRO A 7 -2.76 0.33 -15.25
N GLY A 8 -2.65 -0.10 -16.51
CA GLY A 8 -1.70 -1.14 -16.93
C GLY A 8 -2.29 -2.55 -17.02
N HIS A 9 -3.50 -2.76 -16.52
CA HIS A 9 -4.21 -4.03 -16.67
C HIS A 9 -4.83 -4.15 -18.07
N ASN A 10 -4.29 -5.02 -18.93
CA ASN A 10 -4.73 -5.22 -20.31
C ASN A 10 -6.11 -5.91 -20.43
N ASN A 11 -6.76 -6.18 -19.28
CA ASN A 11 -8.08 -6.77 -19.14
C ASN A 11 -8.23 -8.15 -19.80
N LYS A 12 -7.12 -8.86 -20.00
CA LYS A 12 -7.09 -10.27 -20.39
C LYS A 12 -7.08 -11.13 -19.14
N ARG A 13 -7.47 -12.41 -19.30
CA ARG A 13 -7.39 -13.44 -18.24
C ARG A 13 -5.96 -13.78 -17.80
N HIS A 14 -4.94 -13.13 -18.35
CA HIS A 14 -3.54 -13.40 -18.09
C HIS A 14 -2.83 -12.09 -17.80
N LEU A 15 -2.13 -12.04 -16.66
CA LEU A 15 -1.21 -10.96 -16.31
C LEU A 15 0.06 -11.11 -17.15
N SER A 16 0.50 -10.03 -17.79
CA SER A 16 1.82 -9.91 -18.40
C SER A 16 2.89 -9.70 -17.33
N TYR A 17 4.15 -9.91 -17.69
CA TYR A 17 5.29 -9.74 -16.79
C TYR A 17 5.32 -8.34 -16.16
N ASP A 18 5.07 -7.30 -16.96
CA ASP A 18 5.04 -5.90 -16.49
C ASP A 18 3.85 -5.63 -15.53
N GLU A 19 2.74 -6.35 -15.69
CA GLU A 19 1.56 -6.30 -14.80
C GLU A 19 1.81 -7.01 -13.45
N VAL A 20 2.86 -7.84 -13.37
CA VAL A 20 3.28 -8.57 -12.16
C VAL A 20 4.38 -7.80 -11.41
N GLU A 21 5.36 -7.23 -12.12
CA GLU A 21 6.54 -6.59 -11.50
C GLU A 21 6.23 -5.35 -10.64
N ASN A 22 5.08 -4.72 -10.83
CA ASN A 22 4.71 -3.49 -10.12
C ASN A 22 3.44 -3.63 -9.28
N ASN A 23 3.04 -4.84 -8.87
CA ASN A 23 1.67 -5.09 -8.40
C ASN A 23 1.57 -5.39 -6.89
N ILE A 24 1.13 -4.42 -6.07
CA ILE A 24 0.75 -4.63 -4.66
C ILE A 24 -0.68 -5.15 -4.61
N GLY A 25 -0.92 -6.46 -4.51
CA GLY A 25 -2.29 -6.99 -4.29
C GLY A 25 -3.36 -6.39 -5.23
N GLY A 26 -3.00 -6.09 -6.49
CA GLY A 26 -3.82 -5.39 -7.48
C GLY A 26 -3.44 -3.92 -7.78
N LEU A 27 -2.41 -3.32 -7.17
CA LEU A 27 -2.11 -1.88 -7.30
C LEU A 27 -0.75 -1.63 -7.97
N PRO A 28 -0.66 -0.77 -9.03
CA PRO A 28 0.61 -0.41 -9.62
C PRO A 28 1.44 0.46 -8.67
N VAL A 29 2.65 0.04 -8.32
CA VAL A 29 3.63 0.80 -7.54
C VAL A 29 4.24 1.90 -8.41
N THR A 30 3.55 3.04 -8.48
CA THR A 30 4.06 4.24 -9.16
C THR A 30 3.96 5.41 -8.19
N ASP A 31 4.82 6.42 -8.35
CA ASP A 31 4.78 7.64 -7.52
C ASP A 31 3.37 8.25 -7.47
N ASN A 32 2.71 8.35 -8.63
CA ASN A 32 1.35 8.88 -8.72
C ASN A 32 0.36 8.04 -7.89
N ARG A 33 0.47 6.71 -7.94
CA ARG A 33 -0.45 5.84 -7.20
C ARG A 33 -0.18 5.84 -5.71
N LEU A 34 1.08 5.89 -5.29
CA LEU A 34 1.46 6.05 -3.89
C LEU A 34 0.91 7.36 -3.33
N GLN A 35 1.01 8.44 -4.09
CA GLN A 35 0.45 9.74 -3.73
C GLN A 35 -1.07 9.71 -3.62
N GLU A 36 -1.77 9.10 -4.60
CA GLU A 36 -3.22 8.93 -4.56
C GLU A 36 -3.67 8.13 -3.33
N LEU A 37 -3.00 7.02 -3.02
CA LEU A 37 -3.29 6.19 -1.87
C LEU A 37 -3.06 6.96 -0.57
N PHE A 38 -1.92 7.64 -0.44
CA PHE A 38 -1.64 8.46 0.72
C PHE A 38 -2.70 9.55 0.93
N ASN A 39 -3.05 10.28 -0.13
CA ASN A 39 -4.08 11.32 -0.08
C ASN A 39 -5.47 10.77 0.27
N SER A 40 -5.76 9.51 -0.08
CA SER A 40 -7.03 8.86 0.30
C SER A 40 -7.10 8.50 1.78
N LEU A 41 -5.93 8.31 2.42
CA LEU A 41 -5.81 7.98 3.84
C LEU A 41 -5.66 9.24 4.72
N ASP A 42 -4.96 10.27 4.23
CA ASP A 42 -4.83 11.59 4.88
C ASP A 42 -6.04 12.49 4.57
N THR A 43 -7.22 12.09 5.03
CA THR A 43 -8.49 12.79 4.76
C THR A 43 -8.54 14.20 5.34
N GLU A 44 -7.74 14.48 6.37
CA GLU A 44 -7.62 15.78 7.01
C GLU A 44 -6.54 16.67 6.37
N HIS A 45 -5.82 16.16 5.36
CA HIS A 45 -4.74 16.86 4.66
C HIS A 45 -3.66 17.41 5.63
N THR A 46 -3.31 16.61 6.62
CA THR A 46 -2.32 16.97 7.64
C THR A 46 -0.89 16.73 7.17
N GLY A 47 -0.69 16.00 6.08
CA GLY A 47 0.60 15.52 5.60
C GLY A 47 1.10 14.28 6.34
N ALA A 48 0.26 13.64 7.16
CA ALA A 48 0.60 12.45 7.92
C ALA A 48 -0.61 11.52 8.06
N VAL A 49 -0.37 10.21 8.10
CA VAL A 49 -1.41 9.19 8.33
C VAL A 49 -1.10 8.45 9.62
N SER A 50 -2.08 8.29 10.52
CA SER A 50 -1.87 7.57 11.79
C SER A 50 -1.60 6.08 11.57
N LEU A 51 -0.86 5.45 12.48
CA LEU A 51 -0.53 4.02 12.34
C LEU A 51 -1.79 3.15 12.29
N ASP A 52 -2.84 3.50 13.03
CA ASP A 52 -4.10 2.74 13.02
C ASP A 52 -4.79 2.76 11.65
N VAL A 53 -4.74 3.89 10.94
CA VAL A 53 -5.27 3.99 9.58
C VAL A 53 -4.43 3.16 8.62
N VAL A 54 -3.09 3.22 8.74
CA VAL A 54 -2.19 2.42 7.89
C VAL A 54 -2.34 0.92 8.15
N LYS A 55 -2.45 0.49 9.40
CA LYS A 55 -2.71 -0.91 9.80
C LYS A 55 -4.04 -1.40 9.25
N GLY A 56 -5.10 -0.60 9.40
CA GLY A 56 -6.40 -0.90 8.83
C GLY A 56 -6.36 -1.02 7.31
N PHE A 57 -5.67 -0.11 6.63
CA PHE A 57 -5.46 -0.19 5.19
C PHE A 57 -4.70 -1.47 4.80
N PHE A 58 -3.58 -1.77 5.46
CA PHE A 58 -2.76 -2.95 5.19
C PHE A 58 -3.57 -4.23 5.32
N ASN A 59 -4.35 -4.39 6.40
CA ASN A 59 -5.19 -5.57 6.63
C ASN A 59 -6.32 -5.75 5.59
N ASN A 60 -6.70 -4.67 4.89
CA ASN A 60 -7.69 -4.74 3.80
C ASN A 60 -7.05 -5.05 2.43
N LEU A 61 -5.72 -5.09 2.34
CA LEU A 61 -5.04 -5.50 1.12
C LEU A 61 -5.19 -7.01 0.89
N GLU A 62 -5.19 -7.40 -0.38
CA GLU A 62 -5.17 -8.81 -0.74
C GLU A 62 -3.79 -9.41 -0.43
N HIS A 63 -3.75 -10.29 0.57
CA HIS A 63 -2.52 -10.98 0.98
C HIS A 63 -2.38 -12.40 0.38
N PHE A 64 -3.20 -12.76 -0.62
CA PHE A 64 -3.18 -14.08 -1.28
C PHE A 64 -3.17 -15.28 -0.33
N GLY A 65 -3.89 -15.17 0.80
CA GLY A 65 -3.98 -16.24 1.79
C GLY A 65 -2.82 -16.30 2.78
N VAL A 66 -1.91 -15.33 2.78
CA VAL A 66 -0.90 -15.16 3.83
C VAL A 66 -1.53 -14.43 5.01
N PRO A 67 -1.68 -15.08 6.18
CA PRO A 67 -2.17 -14.40 7.37
C PRO A 67 -1.04 -13.59 8.01
N PHE A 68 -1.31 -12.31 8.29
CA PHE A 68 -0.45 -11.49 9.14
C PHE A 68 -1.12 -11.35 10.51
N SER A 69 -0.35 -11.52 11.58
CA SER A 69 -0.83 -11.22 12.93
C SER A 69 -0.79 -9.72 13.20
N ASP A 70 -1.69 -9.22 14.05
CA ASP A 70 -1.72 -7.80 14.44
C ASP A 70 -0.37 -7.30 14.95
N LYS A 71 0.39 -8.18 15.63
CA LYS A 71 1.73 -7.86 16.12
C LYS A 71 2.74 -7.69 14.99
N GLU A 72 2.72 -8.57 13.98
CA GLU A 72 3.61 -8.45 12.81
C GLU A 72 3.32 -7.18 12.04
N VAL A 73 2.05 -6.84 11.84
CA VAL A 73 1.65 -5.60 11.17
C VAL A 73 2.09 -4.39 11.97
N ASP A 74 1.86 -4.36 13.29
CA ASP A 74 2.29 -3.25 14.14
C ASP A 74 3.81 -3.05 14.10
N GLU A 75 4.59 -4.12 14.21
CA GLU A 75 6.05 -4.07 14.11
C GLU A 75 6.52 -3.58 12.72
N MET A 76 5.87 -4.02 11.64
CA MET A 76 6.19 -3.60 10.28
C MET A 76 5.93 -2.11 10.04
N VAL A 77 4.77 -1.60 10.46
CA VAL A 77 4.38 -0.20 10.28
C VAL A 77 5.22 0.69 11.20
N ARG A 78 5.37 0.32 12.48
CA ARG A 78 6.15 1.07 13.48
C ARG A 78 7.62 1.22 13.08
N LYS A 79 8.20 0.21 12.41
CA LYS A 79 9.58 0.29 11.90
C LYS A 79 9.80 1.45 10.91
N HIS A 80 8.75 1.89 10.21
CA HIS A 80 8.83 2.96 9.22
C HIS A 80 8.39 4.33 9.78
N SER A 81 7.85 4.39 11.00
CA SER A 81 7.46 5.63 11.70
C SER A 81 8.67 6.20 12.47
N ALA A 82 9.60 6.81 11.75
CA ALA A 82 10.86 7.29 12.34
C ALA A 82 10.81 8.78 12.73
N THR A 83 10.00 9.56 12.02
CA THR A 83 9.97 11.03 12.13
C THR A 83 8.95 11.51 13.14
N LYS A 84 7.78 10.88 13.16
CA LYS A 84 6.68 11.28 14.04
C LYS A 84 6.06 10.04 14.68
N ASP A 85 6.25 9.92 15.98
CA ASP A 85 5.66 8.85 16.76
C ASP A 85 4.16 8.74 16.47
N ASP A 86 3.72 7.51 16.18
CA ASP A 86 2.32 7.15 15.94
C ASP A 86 1.71 7.65 14.61
N SER A 87 2.55 8.07 13.65
CA SER A 87 2.11 8.38 12.28
C SER A 87 3.21 8.15 11.23
N LEU A 88 2.81 8.09 9.96
CA LEU A 88 3.71 8.06 8.82
C LEU A 88 3.55 9.33 7.98
N LEU A 89 4.66 10.00 7.69
CA LEU A 89 4.73 10.99 6.62
C LEU A 89 4.70 10.29 5.25
N TYR A 90 4.50 11.06 4.18
CA TYR A 90 4.44 10.52 2.82
C TYR A 90 5.65 9.64 2.47
N ASP A 91 6.88 10.11 2.72
CA ASP A 91 8.10 9.38 2.40
C ASP A 91 8.20 8.05 3.17
N GLU A 92 7.75 8.04 4.42
CA GLU A 92 7.72 6.87 5.29
C GLU A 92 6.67 5.86 4.84
N PHE A 93 5.49 6.34 4.47
CA PHE A 93 4.44 5.54 3.87
C PHE A 93 4.88 4.94 2.53
N ALA A 94 5.53 5.73 1.66
CA ALA A 94 6.06 5.25 0.39
C ALA A 94 7.12 4.15 0.61
N CYS A 95 8.04 4.34 1.56
CA CYS A 95 9.02 3.31 1.94
C CYS A 95 8.34 2.04 2.45
N PHE A 96 7.33 2.16 3.31
CA PHE A 96 6.54 1.04 3.81
C PHE A 96 5.86 0.29 2.66
N MET A 97 5.18 1.00 1.77
CA MET A 97 4.51 0.43 0.60
C MET A 97 5.50 -0.28 -0.33
N LEU A 98 6.63 0.36 -0.65
CA LEU A 98 7.69 -0.28 -1.45
C LEU A 98 8.22 -1.53 -0.77
N ARG A 99 8.40 -1.52 0.55
CA ARG A 99 8.92 -2.66 1.30
C ARG A 99 7.99 -3.88 1.22
N ILE A 100 6.68 -3.68 1.31
CA ILE A 100 5.71 -4.79 1.23
C ILE A 100 5.53 -5.32 -0.20
N THR A 101 6.10 -4.65 -1.21
CA THR A 101 5.97 -5.02 -2.64
C THR A 101 7.13 -5.78 -3.24
N GLN A 102 8.28 -5.81 -2.57
CA GLN A 102 9.50 -6.45 -3.08
C GLN A 102 9.50 -7.99 -2.94
N TRP A 103 8.43 -8.66 -3.38
CA TRP A 103 8.34 -10.13 -3.38
C TRP A 103 8.67 -10.73 -4.74
#